data_AF-A0A401YB33-F1
#
_entry.id   AF-A0A401YB33-F1
#
_cell.length_a   1.000
_cell.length_b   1.000
_cell.length_c   1.000
_cell.angle_alpha   90.00
_cell.angle_beta   90.00
_cell.angle_gamma   90.00
#
_symmetry.space_group_name_H-M   'P 1'
#
loop_
_entity.id
_entity.type
_entity.pdbx_description
1 polymer ?
#
loop_
_entity_poly.entity_id
_entity_poly.type
_entity_poly.pdbx_seq_one_letter_code
_entity_poly.pdbx_strand_id
1 'polypeptide(L)' 'MTAAKPTTRLPYDDASTVQEMSADCRALGENPRFRKAAKAAIEPAPSIHFEDYPREIAKRDIQISDAAARIANALSLHLD' A
#
# COMPACT_ATOMS: atom_id res chain seq x y z
N MET A 1 12.22 -11.95 21.37
CA MET A 1 11.15 -12.56 20.55
C MET A 1 9.84 -11.91 20.96
N THR A 2 9.45 -10.81 20.32
CA THR A 2 8.17 -10.14 20.59
C THR A 2 7.06 -10.90 19.87
N ALA A 3 6.16 -11.51 20.63
CA ALA A 3 5.01 -12.22 20.09
C ALA A 3 4.10 -11.25 19.33
N ALA A 4 3.68 -11.62 18.12
CA ALA A 4 2.69 -10.87 17.35
C ALA A 4 1.34 -10.88 18.10
N LYS A 5 0.79 -9.69 18.36
CA LYS A 5 -0.51 -9.55 19.04
C LYS A 5 -1.62 -10.02 18.08
N PRO A 6 -2.55 -10.90 18.50
CA PRO A 6 -3.63 -11.35 17.63
C PRO A 6 -4.54 -10.17 17.29
N THR A 7 -4.73 -9.91 16.00
CA THR A 7 -5.52 -8.80 15.45
C THR A 7 -7.02 -9.14 15.37
N THR A 8 -7.54 -9.91 16.31
CA THR A 8 -8.99 -10.17 16.38
C THR A 8 -9.59 -9.12 17.30
N ARG A 9 -9.92 -7.96 16.74
CA ARG A 9 -10.79 -6.98 17.41
C ARG A 9 -12.24 -7.31 17.11
N LEU A 10 -13.09 -7.26 18.12
CA LEU A 10 -14.53 -7.40 17.94
C LEU A 10 -15.12 -6.09 17.39
N PRO A 11 -16.27 -6.14 16.68
CA PRO A 11 -16.93 -4.96 16.10
C PRO A 11 -17.31 -3.84 17.08
N TYR A 12 -17.26 -4.12 18.39
CA TYR A 12 -17.61 -3.18 19.47
C TYR A 12 -16.51 -3.03 20.52
N ASP A 13 -15.28 -3.43 20.21
CA ASP A 13 -14.18 -3.18 21.12
C ASP A 13 -13.93 -1.67 21.25
N ASP A 14 -13.64 -1.24 22.47
CA ASP A 14 -13.28 0.14 22.75
C ASP A 14 -12.10 0.58 21.86
N ALA A 15 -12.13 1.85 21.49
CA ALA A 15 -11.05 2.46 20.72
C ALA A 15 -9.71 2.29 21.46
N SER A 16 -8.63 2.13 20.69
CA SER A 16 -7.29 2.06 21.27
C SER A 16 -6.98 3.36 22.01
N THR A 17 -6.19 3.27 23.08
CA THR A 17 -5.70 4.48 23.74
C THR A 17 -4.81 5.28 22.79
N VAL A 18 -4.71 6.60 23.00
CA VAL A 18 -3.81 7.47 22.20
C VAL A 18 -2.36 6.96 22.22
N GLN A 19 -1.92 6.42 23.35
CA GLN A 19 -0.57 5.86 23.50
C GLN A 19 -0.37 4.62 22.63
N GLU A 20 -1.34 3.71 22.59
CA GLU A 20 -1.29 2.52 21.73
C GLU A 20 -1.31 2.90 20.25
N MET A 21 -2.18 3.83 19.85
CA MET A 21 -2.22 4.32 18.47
C MET A 21 -0.90 4.98 18.05
N SER A 22 -0.28 5.77 18.94
CA SER A 22 1.03 6.38 18.70
C SER A 22 2.14 5.34 18.55
N ALA A 23 2.11 4.28 19.37
CA ALA A 23 3.05 3.16 19.27
C ALA A 23 2.90 2.40 17.95
N ASP A 24 1.65 2.14 17.52
CA ASP A 24 1.35 1.48 16.24
C ASP A 24 1.87 2.30 15.05
N CYS A 25 1.65 3.61 15.06
CA CYS A 25 2.17 4.52 14.03
C CYS A 25 3.71 4.50 13.97
N ARG A 26 4.40 4.47 15.12
CA ARG A 26 5.86 4.38 15.17
C ARG A 26 6.35 3.04 14.62
N ALA A 27 5.74 1.94 15.03
CA ALA A 27 6.08 0.60 14.54
C ALA A 27 5.85 0.47 13.02
N LEU A 28 4.80 1.11 12.48
CA LEU A 28 4.56 1.17 11.04
C LEU A 28 5.66 1.95 10.31
N GLY A 29 6.12 3.06 10.87
CA GLY A 29 7.20 3.88 10.31
C GLY A 29 8.55 3.16 10.22
N GLU A 30 8.81 2.22 11.13
CA GLU A 30 10.02 1.38 11.13
C GLU A 30 9.96 0.24 10.10
N ASN A 31 8.79 -0.05 9.52
CA ASN A 31 8.64 -1.14 8.58
C ASN A 31 9.19 -0.76 7.19
N PRO A 32 10.23 -1.46 6.70
CA PRO A 32 10.93 -1.10 5.47
C PRO A 32 10.05 -1.21 4.22
N ARG A 33 8.98 -2.01 4.26
CA ARG A 33 8.03 -2.15 3.14
C ARG A 33 7.30 -0.84 2.83
N PHE A 34 7.10 0.02 3.82
CA PHE A 34 6.38 1.29 3.68
C PHE A 34 7.31 2.49 3.46
N ARG A 35 8.63 2.30 3.46
CA ARG A 35 9.61 3.37 3.24
C ARG A 35 9.35 4.15 1.94
N LYS A 36 8.93 3.45 0.88
CA LYS A 36 8.59 4.08 -0.41
C LYS A 36 7.35 4.96 -0.31
N ALA A 37 6.32 4.50 0.37
CA ALA A 37 5.08 5.27 0.57
C ALA A 37 5.32 6.49 1.47
N ALA A 38 6.09 6.32 2.56
CA ALA A 38 6.48 7.41 3.44
C ALA A 38 7.26 8.50 2.70
N LYS A 39 8.19 8.12 1.81
CA LYS A 39 8.93 9.06 0.96
C LYS A 39 8.00 9.79 -0.01
N ALA A 40 7.11 9.06 -0.69
CA ALA A 40 6.16 9.65 -1.63
C ALA A 40 5.16 10.62 -0.97
N ALA A 41 4.79 10.40 0.29
CA ALA A 41 3.85 11.26 1.01
C ALA A 41 4.40 12.66 1.33
N ILE A 42 5.72 12.82 1.39
CA ILE A 42 6.39 14.10 1.67
C ILE A 42 7.01 14.74 0.43
N GLU A 43 7.11 14.00 -0.68
CA GLU A 43 7.57 14.53 -1.95
C GLU A 43 6.48 15.44 -2.55
N PRO A 44 6.87 16.54 -3.21
CA PRO A 44 5.93 17.34 -4.00
C PRO A 44 5.17 16.43 -4.98
N ALA A 45 3.89 16.72 -5.18
CA ALA A 45 3.09 15.98 -6.14
C ALA A 45 3.75 16.05 -7.53
N PRO A 46 3.72 14.95 -8.30
CA PRO A 46 4.25 14.95 -9.65
C PRO A 46 3.48 15.97 -10.52
N SER A 47 4.15 16.53 -11.53
CA SER A 47 3.50 17.48 -12.44
C SER A 47 2.28 16.85 -13.13
N ILE A 48 1.31 17.67 -13.48
CA ILE A 48 0.17 17.25 -14.33
C ILE A 48 0.31 17.77 -15.76
N HIS A 49 1.34 18.58 -16.04
CA HIS A 49 1.54 19.20 -17.34
C HIS A 49 2.22 18.22 -18.29
N PHE A 50 1.70 18.15 -19.52
CA PHE A 50 2.21 17.25 -20.54
C PHE A 50 3.67 17.53 -20.92
N GLU A 51 4.09 18.80 -20.93
CA GLU A 51 5.46 19.22 -21.27
C GLU A 51 6.53 18.79 -20.27
N ASP A 52 6.15 18.50 -19.02
CA ASP A 52 7.07 18.08 -17.96
C ASP A 52 7.40 16.57 -18.03
N TYR A 53 6.74 15.81 -18.92
CA TYR A 53 6.97 14.38 -19.09
C TYR A 53 7.71 14.06 -20.40
N PRO A 54 8.67 13.12 -20.38
CA PRO A 54 9.34 12.66 -21.59
C PRO A 54 8.32 12.09 -22.58
N ARG A 55 8.37 12.55 -23.83
CA ARG A 55 7.40 12.22 -24.90
C ARG A 55 7.38 10.74 -25.28
N GLU A 56 8.45 10.01 -25.00
CA GLU A 56 8.70 8.65 -25.48
C GLU A 56 8.87 7.63 -24.33
N ILE A 57 8.10 7.76 -23.25
CA ILE A 57 8.03 6.67 -22.28
C ILE A 57 7.17 5.55 -22.88
N ALA A 58 7.83 4.50 -23.36
CA ALA A 58 7.16 3.26 -23.70
C ALA A 58 6.35 2.79 -22.47
N LYS A 59 5.07 2.49 -22.67
CA LYS A 59 4.24 1.91 -21.60
C LYS A 59 4.95 0.67 -21.08
N ARG A 60 5.06 0.55 -19.75
CA ARG A 60 5.56 -0.69 -19.16
C ARG A 60 4.65 -1.82 -19.58
N ASP A 61 5.26 -2.86 -20.11
CA ASP A 61 4.57 -4.10 -20.36
C ASP A 61 4.16 -4.71 -19.01
N ILE A 62 2.85 -4.91 -18.80
CA ILE A 62 2.31 -5.44 -17.56
C ILE A 62 2.08 -6.92 -17.78
N GLN A 63 2.98 -7.73 -17.25
CA GLN A 63 2.86 -9.17 -17.31
C GLN A 63 1.74 -9.64 -16.36
N ILE A 64 0.68 -10.23 -16.93
CA ILE A 64 -0.39 -10.85 -16.15
C ILE A 64 0.14 -12.18 -15.61
N SER A 65 0.53 -12.19 -14.33
CA SER A 65 0.94 -13.42 -13.66
C SER A 65 -0.24 -14.38 -13.47
N ASP A 66 0.04 -15.68 -13.40
CA ASP A 66 -0.95 -16.71 -13.06
C ASP A 66 -1.69 -16.41 -11.75
N ALA A 67 -0.99 -15.84 -10.77
CA ALA A 67 -1.59 -15.43 -9.50
C ALA A 67 -2.61 -14.31 -9.68
N ALA A 68 -2.32 -13.32 -10.53
CA ALA A 68 -3.23 -12.23 -10.84
C ALA A 68 -4.47 -12.74 -11.60
N ALA A 69 -4.28 -13.65 -12.57
CA ALA A 69 -5.39 -14.28 -13.29
C ALA A 69 -6.31 -15.09 -12.35
N ARG A 70 -5.73 -15.84 -11.40
CA ARG A 70 -6.49 -16.57 -10.38
C ARG A 70 -7.31 -15.65 -9.49
N ILE A 71 -6.73 -14.52 -9.06
CA ILE A 71 -7.45 -13.52 -8.26
C ILE A 71 -8.57 -12.88 -9.06
N ALA A 72 -8.33 -12.51 -10.33
CA ALA A 72 -9.34 -11.93 -11.19
C ALA A 72 -10.53 -12.88 -11.40
N ASN A 73 -10.27 -14.17 -11.68
CA ASN A 73 -11.32 -15.18 -11.80
C ASN A 73 -12.14 -15.34 -10.50
N ALA A 74 -11.48 -15.31 -9.34
CA ALA A 74 -12.18 -15.39 -8.05
C ALA A 74 -13.07 -14.16 -7.78
N LEU A 75 -12.72 -13.01 -8.36
CA LEU A 75 -13.45 -11.75 -8.23
C LEU A 75 -14.40 -11.49 -9.41
N SER A 76 -14.55 -12.44 -10.34
CA SER A 76 -15.32 -12.29 -11.59
C SER A 76 -14.89 -11.07 -12.43
N LEU A 77 -13.61 -10.72 -12.38
CA LEU A 77 -12.99 -9.69 -13.20
C LEU A 77 -12.40 -10.35 -14.45
N HIS A 78 -12.75 -9.85 -15.64
CA HIS A 78 -12.05 -10.22 -16.86
C HIS A 78 -10.78 -9.35 -17.00
N LEU A 79 -9.65 -10.01 -17.19
CA LEU A 79 -8.40 -9.37 -17.57
C LEU A 79 -8.18 -9.72 -19.06
N ASP A 80 -8.24 -8.70 -19.92
CA ASP A 80 -7.86 -8.79 -21.34
C ASP A 80 -6.36 -8.54 -21.53
#